data_AF-A0A521KU55-F1
#
_entry.id   AF-A0A521KU55-F1
#
_cell.length_a   1.000
_cell.length_b   1.000
_cell.length_c   1.000
_cell.angle_alpha   90.00
_cell.angle_beta   90.00
_cell.angle_gamma   90.00
#
_symmetry.space_group_name_H-M   'P 1'
#
loop_
_entity.id
_entity.type
_entity.pdbx_description
1 polymer ?
#
loop_
_entity_poly.entity_id
_entity_poly.type
_entity_poly.pdbx_seq_one_letter_code
_entity_poly.pdbx_strand_id
1 'polypeptide(L)' 'MLLMIDNYDSFTYNLVQYFGELGEDVRVYRNDKVTIEEIETLRPQRLVISPGPCTPKEAGISVEAI' A
#
# COMPACT_ATOMS: atom_id res chain seq x y z
N MET A 1 -5.51 -4.52 10.61
CA MET A 1 -4.76 -3.46 9.91
C MET A 1 -4.51 -3.88 8.47
N LEU A 2 -4.98 -3.07 7.54
CA LEU A 2 -4.74 -3.16 6.10
C LEU A 2 -3.57 -2.22 5.76
N LEU A 3 -2.53 -2.75 5.12
CA LEU A 3 -1.43 -1.95 4.60
C LEU A 3 -1.70 -1.61 3.13
N MET A 4 -1.66 -0.33 2.81
CA MET A 4 -1.80 0.21 1.47
C MET A 4 -0.44 0.71 0.99
N ILE A 5 0.14 0.08 -0.04
CA ILE A 5 1.31 0.63 -0.74
C ILE A 5 0.82 1.50 -1.89
N ASP A 6 1.14 2.79 -1.80
CA ASP A 6 0.78 3.81 -2.79
C ASP A 6 1.88 3.97 -3.83
N ASN A 7 1.60 3.55 -5.07
CA ASN A 7 2.43 3.81 -6.25
C ASN A 7 2.20 5.21 -6.84
N TYR A 8 1.93 6.21 -5.98
CA TYR A 8 1.61 7.59 -6.36
C TYR A 8 0.33 7.68 -7.21
N ASP A 9 -0.71 6.94 -6.80
CA ASP A 9 -1.97 6.89 -7.50
C ASP A 9 -2.88 8.08 -7.19
N SER A 10 -3.68 8.49 -8.16
CA SER A 10 -4.67 9.55 -7.96
C SER A 10 -5.91 9.09 -7.19
N PHE A 11 -6.16 7.78 -7.08
CA PHE A 11 -7.37 7.22 -6.45
C PHE A 11 -7.11 6.54 -5.10
N THR A 12 -5.86 6.51 -4.60
CA THR A 12 -5.53 5.92 -3.29
C THR A 12 -6.45 6.44 -2.18
N TYR A 13 -6.75 7.73 -2.14
CA TYR A 13 -7.63 8.31 -1.12
C TYR A 13 -9.08 7.81 -1.20
N ASN A 14 -9.59 7.51 -2.40
CA ASN A 14 -10.93 6.95 -2.55
C ASN A 14 -11.03 5.57 -1.92
N LEU A 15 -10.00 4.73 -2.12
CA LEU A 15 -9.93 3.39 -1.52
C LEU A 15 -9.76 3.47 -0.01
N VAL A 16 -8.85 4.32 0.47
CA VAL A 16 -8.62 4.52 1.91
C VAL A 16 -9.89 4.98 2.61
N GLN A 17 -10.63 5.93 2.03
CA GLN A 17 -11.91 6.38 2.57
C GLN A 17 -12.91 5.23 2.64
N TYR A 18 -13.08 4.48 1.54
CA TYR A 18 -14.03 3.37 1.50
C TYR A 18 -13.69 2.26 2.51
N PHE A 19 -12.41 1.91 2.66
CA PHE A 19 -11.98 0.98 3.69
C PHE A 19 -12.23 1.51 5.12
N GLY A 20 -12.02 2.82 5.33
CA GLY A 20 -12.38 3.47 6.59
C GLY A 20 -13.89 3.40 6.88
N GLU A 21 -14.74 3.59 5.87
CA GLU A 21 -16.21 3.42 5.98
C GLU A 21 -16.60 1.98 6.34
N LEU A 22 -15.81 0.99 5.90
CA LEU A 22 -15.98 -0.42 6.27
C LEU A 22 -15.38 -0.78 7.65
N GLY A 23 -14.78 0.18 8.36
CA GLY A 23 -14.20 0.00 9.69
C GLY A 23 -12.80 -0.63 9.67
N GLU A 24 -12.10 -0.64 8.53
CA GLU A 24 -10.72 -1.12 8.46
C GLU A 24 -9.74 -0.05 8.97
N ASP A 25 -8.75 -0.49 9.76
CA ASP A 25 -7.58 0.32 10.12
C ASP A 25 -6.56 0.28 8.96
N VAL A 26 -6.50 1.36 8.18
CA VAL A 26 -5.65 1.47 6.99
C VAL A 26 -4.40 2.29 7.28
N ARG A 27 -3.22 1.74 6.97
CA ARG A 27 -1.95 2.48 6.93
C ARG A 27 -1.44 2.59 5.51
N VAL A 28 -1.10 3.80 5.09
CA VAL A 28 -0.65 4.09 3.73
C VAL A 28 0.82 4.46 3.73
N TYR A 29 1.62 3.81 2.89
CA TYR A 29 3.01 4.16 2.63
C TYR A 29 3.25 4.23 1.13
N ARG A 30 4.10 5.13 0.67
CA ARG A 30 4.53 5.12 -0.75
C ARG A 30 5.51 3.98 -0.99
N ASN A 31 5.54 3.49 -2.23
CA ASN A 31 6.38 2.36 -2.66
C ASN A 31 7.90 2.54 -2.46
N ASP A 32 8.34 3.75 -2.11
CA ASP A 32 9.72 4.15 -1.88
C ASP A 32 9.94 4.81 -0.50
N LYS A 33 8.99 4.61 0.42
CA LYS A 33 8.98 5.21 1.77
C LYS A 33 8.78 4.18 2.89
N VAL A 34 8.85 2.90 2.57
CA VAL A 34 8.79 1.80 3.53
C VAL A 34 9.63 0.63 3.00
N THR A 35 10.27 -0.13 3.88
CA THR A 35 11.03 -1.34 3.52
C THR A 35 10.27 -2.63 3.83
N ILE A 36 10.72 -3.76 3.27
CA ILE A 36 10.11 -5.07 3.54
C ILE A 36 10.21 -5.42 5.03
N GLU A 37 11.35 -5.15 5.67
CA GLU A 37 11.58 -5.43 7.09
C GLU A 37 10.64 -4.61 7.99
N GLU A 38 10.36 -3.35 7.61
CA GLU A 38 9.38 -2.52 8.29
C GLU A 38 7.96 -3.09 8.14
N ILE A 39 7.60 -3.56 6.95
CA ILE A 39 6.30 -4.22 6.68
C ILE A 39 6.15 -5.50 7.52
N GLU A 40 7.18 -6.34 7.57
CA GLU A 40 7.19 -7.55 8.40
C GLU A 40 7.00 -7.22 9.89
N THR A 41 7.62 -6.15 10.36
CA THR A 41 7.47 -5.67 11.75
C THR A 41 6.05 -5.15 12.02
N LEU A 42 5.46 -4.47 11.04
CA LEU A 42 4.09 -3.95 11.09
C LEU A 42 3.03 -5.08 11.15
N ARG A 43 3.35 -6.28 10.66
CA ARG A 43 2.46 -7.46 10.62
C ARG A 43 1.04 -7.14 10.10
N PRO A 44 0.90 -6.59 8.88
CA PRO A 44 -0.42 -6.35 8.31
C PRO A 44 -1.20 -7.64 8.10
N GLN A 45 -2.52 -7.57 8.25
CA GLN A 45 -3.41 -8.71 7.99
C GLN A 45 -3.78 -8.83 6.51
N ARG A 46 -3.68 -7.71 5.78
CA ARG A 46 -4.01 -7.57 4.37
C ARG A 46 -3.05 -6.56 3.75
N LEU A 47 -2.67 -6.81 2.50
CA LEU A 47 -1.85 -5.92 1.69
C LEU A 47 -2.65 -5.50 0.45
N VAL A 48 -2.67 -4.20 0.18
CA VAL A 48 -3.24 -3.63 -1.05
C VAL A 48 -2.17 -2.78 -1.71
N ILE A 49 -1.95 -3.00 -3.00
CA ILE A 49 -1.03 -2.22 -3.82
C ILE A 49 -1.89 -1.33 -4.73
N SER A 50 -1.74 0.00 -4.67
CA SER A 50 -2.46 0.87 -5.62
C SER A 50 -1.93 0.67 -7.03
N PRO A 51 -2.76 0.93 -8.06
CA PRO A 51 -2.24 1.18 -9.39
C PRO A 51 -1.29 2.39 -9.37
N GLY A 52 -0.54 2.61 -10.44
CA GLY A 52 0.35 3.76 -10.54
C GLY A 52 0.86 3.92 -11.96
N PRO A 53 1.57 5.02 -12.26
CA PRO A 53 2.27 5.13 -13.52
C PRO A 53 3.36 4.04 -13.64
N CYS A 54 3.75 3.72 -14.87
CA CYS A 54 4.83 2.79 -15.21
C CYS A 54 4.52 1.29 -15.04
N THR A 55 5.55 0.45 -15.12
CA THR A 55 5.46 -1.02 -15.08
C THR A 55 5.78 -1.59 -13.70
N PRO A 56 5.41 -2.86 -13.39
CA PRO A 56 5.74 -3.47 -12.10
C PRO A 56 7.23 -3.44 -11.73
N LYS A 57 8.13 -3.45 -12.72
CA LYS A 57 9.58 -3.37 -12.49
C LYS A 57 10.05 -2.02 -11.94
N GLU A 58 9.21 -0.99 -12.05
CA GLU A 58 9.49 0.39 -11.64
C GLU A 58 8.65 0.78 -10.40
N ALA A 59 7.85 -0.15 -9.86
CA ALA A 59 6.89 0.09 -8.80
C ALA A 59 7.49 0.03 -7.39
N GLY A 60 8.75 0.46 -7.23
CA GLY A 60 9.48 0.41 -5.96
C GLY A 60 9.44 -0.99 -5.34
N ILE A 61 9.14 -1.08 -4.05
CA ILE A 61 9.07 -2.34 -3.30
C ILE A 61 7.79 -3.17 -3.55
N SER A 62 6.91 -2.74 -4.47
CA SER A 62 5.56 -3.33 -4.61
C SER A 62 5.58 -4.80 -4.99
N VAL A 63 6.55 -5.23 -5.80
CA VAL A 63 6.65 -6.64 -6.23
C VAL A 63 7.26 -7.49 -5.13
N GLU A 64 8.26 -6.97 -4.43
CA GLU A 64 8.92 -7.62 -3.30
C GLU A 64 8.00 -7.77 -2.09
N ALA A 65 6.97 -6.91 -1.95
CA ALA A 65 6.03 -6.95 -0.85
C ALA A 65 4.95 -8.04 -0.95
N ILE A 66 4.80 -8.70 -2.12
CA ILE A 66 3.79 -9.74 -2.40
C ILE A 66 4.37 -11.13 -2.13
#